data_AF-A0A1T4MCE5-F1
#
_entry.id   AF-A0A1T4MCE5-F1
#
_cell.length_a   1.000
_cell.length_b   1.000
_cell.length_c   1.000
_cell.angle_alpha   90.00
_cell.angle_beta   90.00
_cell.angle_gamma   90.00
#
_symmetry.space_group_name_H-M   'P 1'
#
loop_
_entity.id
_entity.type
_entity.pdbx_description
1 polymer ?
#
loop_
_entity_poly.entity_id
_entity_poly.type
_entity_poly.pdbx_seq_one_letter_code
_entity_poly.pdbx_strand_id
1 'polypeptide(L)'
;MGPEWKCCNVSEEVWTIKRMLDWTCGYLERRGEERPRLSAEWLLGSVTGLSRVQIYTSFDRPLSQEELNRMHDAVVRRGKGEPLQYLTGEMPFRHIILKCEEGVLIPRPETEVLVDAALEGVDAATAAGHAPRVLEVGCGTGCIACSVASERLGACVTATDISPKAASLARRNRTALGLDNRVDVVECDLAEGVDECLMGTFDVLVSNPPYIPSDVVPTLPGEVKLHEPWLALDGGADGLDVFRRLLELAPHALRPGGVFAVELFETNVGDAAELCRRQGGWSTVEVREDLTRRPRVLFAVRGGSLADELGPARELEMARLQKVVKVDQNDPDEAAVRRGTLALEDGGVVVVPTDSVYGIGCAATPTNPGLSRTFQIKRRPAGQTLPWLIANDSDLLVYGRDVPDWAQELARRFWPGALTLVVKASELVPREYVLPVTGTIALRLPDSNLVRQLARSVGAPLAITSANTHGRDAAVDGGSVEERLVKMVDLVFDGGAAPVAVNSTIVDCSGDAPAILREGAIPSEEIFSALRG
;
A
#
# COMPACT_ATOMS: atom_id res chain seq x y z
N MET A 1 -18.71 13.60 -41.26
CA MET A 1 -17.52 13.77 -42.13
C MET A 1 -16.28 13.55 -41.29
N GLY A 2 -15.51 12.50 -41.60
CA GLY A 2 -14.23 12.20 -40.94
C GLY A 2 -13.09 13.09 -41.45
N PRO A 3 -11.88 12.99 -40.88
CA PRO A 3 -10.70 13.70 -41.36
C PRO A 3 -10.39 13.38 -42.83
N GLU A 4 -10.35 14.40 -43.69
CA GLU A 4 -10.21 14.25 -45.15
C GLU A 4 -8.89 13.63 -45.60
N TRP A 5 -7.87 13.55 -44.74
CA TRP A 5 -6.54 13.06 -45.11
C TRP A 5 -6.44 11.54 -45.30
N LYS A 6 -7.50 10.76 -45.00
CA LYS A 6 -7.61 9.34 -45.41
C LYS A 6 -8.34 9.14 -46.76
N CYS A 7 -9.06 10.14 -47.27
CA CYS A 7 -9.82 10.04 -48.53
C CYS A 7 -9.08 10.62 -49.75
N CYS A 8 -7.95 11.29 -49.54
CA CYS A 8 -7.09 11.69 -50.63
C CYS A 8 -6.11 10.54 -50.95
N ASN A 9 -5.98 10.19 -52.24
CA ASN A 9 -4.83 9.49 -52.79
C ASN A 9 -3.57 10.36 -52.58
N VAL A 10 -3.09 10.51 -51.34
CA VAL A 10 -1.88 11.28 -51.01
C VAL A 10 -0.68 10.34 -51.04
N SER A 11 -0.26 9.97 -52.23
CA SER A 11 1.17 9.72 -52.43
C SER A 11 1.88 11.07 -52.37
N GLU A 12 2.79 11.24 -51.41
CA GLU A 12 3.86 12.28 -51.33
C GLU A 12 3.63 13.61 -50.57
N GLU A 13 2.74 13.72 -49.58
CA GLU A 13 2.80 14.88 -48.66
C GLU A 13 3.24 14.52 -47.24
N VAL A 14 4.38 15.08 -46.83
CA VAL A 14 4.97 14.88 -45.49
C VAL A 14 4.14 15.62 -44.43
N TRP A 15 3.61 14.89 -43.46
CA TRP A 15 2.92 15.45 -42.30
C TRP A 15 3.93 15.74 -41.19
N THR A 16 4.27 17.02 -41.02
CA THR A 16 5.12 17.47 -39.92
C THR A 16 4.30 17.75 -38.66
N ILE A 17 4.98 17.81 -37.50
CA ILE A 17 4.36 18.20 -36.22
C ILE A 17 3.60 19.53 -36.36
N LYS A 18 4.21 20.56 -36.97
CA LYS A 18 3.56 21.86 -37.16
C LYS A 18 2.28 21.74 -37.99
N ARG A 19 2.35 21.01 -39.10
CA ARG A 19 1.20 20.83 -39.99
C ARG A 19 0.05 20.11 -39.29
N MET A 20 0.36 19.07 -38.52
CA MET A 20 -0.64 18.34 -37.74
C MET A 20 -1.25 19.20 -36.62
N LEU A 21 -0.43 20.00 -35.94
CA LEU A 21 -0.88 20.94 -34.91
C LEU A 21 -1.88 21.95 -35.50
N ASP A 22 -1.49 22.63 -36.58
CA ASP A 22 -2.31 23.66 -37.24
C ASP A 22 -3.63 23.06 -37.76
N TRP A 23 -3.57 21.87 -38.39
CA TRP A 23 -4.76 21.19 -38.89
C TRP A 23 -5.71 20.77 -37.76
N THR A 24 -5.18 20.19 -36.69
CA THR A 24 -5.96 19.73 -35.53
C THR A 24 -6.63 20.90 -34.83
N CYS A 25 -5.93 22.02 -34.65
CA CYS A 25 -6.51 23.24 -34.08
C CYS A 25 -7.74 23.68 -34.88
N GLY A 26 -7.60 23.82 -36.20
CA GLY A 26 -8.71 24.26 -37.06
C GLY A 26 -9.86 23.24 -37.11
N TYR A 27 -9.56 21.95 -37.05
CA TYR A 27 -10.58 20.90 -36.99
C TYR A 27 -11.41 20.98 -35.70
N LEU A 28 -10.76 21.10 -34.54
CA LEU A 28 -11.42 21.15 -33.24
C LEU A 28 -12.19 22.47 -33.05
N GLU A 29 -11.66 23.58 -33.55
CA GLU A 29 -12.36 24.88 -33.54
C GLU A 29 -13.71 24.79 -34.29
N ARG A 30 -13.74 24.14 -35.47
CA ARG A 30 -14.99 23.89 -36.21
C ARG A 30 -15.95 22.94 -35.50
N ARG A 31 -15.49 22.20 -34.49
CA ARG A 31 -16.29 21.30 -33.65
C ARG A 31 -16.78 21.96 -32.36
N GLY A 32 -16.43 23.23 -32.12
CA GLY A 32 -16.87 23.98 -30.94
C GLY A 32 -16.04 23.71 -29.68
N GLU A 33 -14.82 23.17 -29.82
CA GLU A 33 -13.86 23.06 -28.72
C GLU A 33 -13.47 24.44 -28.20
N GLU A 34 -13.48 24.64 -26.88
CA GLU A 34 -13.16 25.93 -26.25
C GLU A 34 -11.65 26.24 -26.31
N ARG A 35 -10.80 25.21 -26.21
CA ARG A 35 -9.33 25.36 -26.16
C ARG A 35 -8.64 24.50 -27.22
N PRO A 36 -8.90 24.72 -28.52
CA PRO A 36 -8.50 23.80 -29.59
C PRO A 36 -6.98 23.61 -29.69
N ARG A 37 -6.22 24.67 -29.42
CA ARG A 37 -4.76 24.61 -29.43
C ARG A 37 -4.18 23.79 -28.27
N LEU A 38 -4.75 23.93 -27.07
CA LEU A 38 -4.32 23.13 -25.93
C LEU A 38 -4.61 21.64 -26.17
N SER A 39 -5.81 21.32 -26.65
CA SER A 39 -6.20 19.96 -27.01
C SER A 39 -5.27 19.37 -28.08
N ALA A 40 -4.96 20.13 -29.14
CA ALA A 40 -4.04 19.69 -30.19
C ALA A 40 -2.62 19.43 -29.67
N GLU A 41 -2.09 20.30 -28.80
CA GLU A 41 -0.77 20.14 -28.19
C GLU A 41 -0.70 18.89 -27.30
N TRP A 42 -1.71 18.64 -26.48
CA TRP A 42 -1.77 17.45 -25.62
C TRP A 42 -1.93 16.15 -26.42
N LEU A 43 -2.80 16.13 -27.43
CA LEU A 43 -2.93 14.97 -28.31
C LEU A 43 -1.61 14.67 -29.03
N LEU A 44 -0.93 15.69 -29.55
CA LEU A 44 0.39 15.53 -30.18
C LEU A 44 1.43 15.02 -29.18
N GLY A 45 1.46 15.57 -27.97
CA GLY A 45 2.38 15.11 -26.92
C GLY A 45 2.16 13.63 -26.58
N SER A 46 0.90 13.22 -26.40
CA SER A 46 0.52 11.84 -26.12
C SER A 46 0.91 10.87 -27.25
N VAL A 47 0.66 11.23 -28.52
CA VAL A 47 1.00 10.33 -29.63
C VAL A 47 2.50 10.29 -29.92
N THR A 48 3.23 11.38 -29.74
CA THR A 48 4.67 11.44 -30.08
C THR A 48 5.61 11.16 -28.91
N GLY A 49 5.12 11.18 -27.67
CA GLY A 49 5.94 11.13 -26.46
C GLY A 49 6.74 12.41 -26.20
N LEU A 50 6.49 13.48 -26.96
CA LEU A 50 7.20 14.75 -26.82
C LEU A 50 6.54 15.63 -25.75
N SER A 51 7.37 16.27 -24.92
CA SER A 51 6.91 17.35 -24.06
C SER A 51 6.41 18.54 -24.89
N ARG A 52 5.60 19.41 -24.26
CA ARG A 52 5.11 20.64 -24.90
C ARG A 52 6.24 21.48 -25.51
N VAL A 53 7.36 21.65 -24.80
CA VAL A 53 8.52 22.40 -25.31
C VAL A 53 9.13 21.71 -26.54
N GLN A 54 9.26 20.38 -26.49
CA GLN A 54 9.82 19.62 -27.61
C GLN A 54 8.96 19.70 -28.87
N ILE A 55 7.63 19.72 -28.74
CA ILE A 55 6.70 19.94 -29.87
C ILE A 55 7.09 21.21 -30.63
N TYR A 56 7.33 22.32 -29.93
CA TYR A 56 7.70 23.61 -30.53
C TYR A 56 9.08 23.60 -31.18
N THR A 57 10.06 22.91 -30.58
CA THR A 57 11.41 22.80 -31.14
C THR A 57 11.54 21.76 -32.25
N SER A 58 10.51 20.97 -32.51
CA SER A 58 10.52 19.87 -33.49
C SER A 58 9.45 20.04 -34.58
N PHE A 59 9.06 21.27 -34.90
CA PHE A 59 8.02 21.56 -35.89
C PHE A 59 8.20 20.93 -37.27
N ASP A 60 9.45 20.79 -37.73
CA ASP A 60 9.77 20.19 -39.02
C ASP A 60 9.89 18.66 -38.97
N ARG A 61 9.81 18.05 -37.78
CA ARG A 61 9.85 16.59 -37.61
C ARG A 61 8.63 15.96 -38.30
N PRO A 62 8.83 15.02 -39.24
CA PRO A 62 7.74 14.21 -39.79
C PRO A 62 7.14 13.28 -38.73
N LEU A 63 5.82 13.12 -38.74
CA LEU A 63 5.12 12.09 -37.99
C LEU A 63 5.27 10.75 -38.69
N SER A 64 5.50 9.69 -37.92
CA SER A 64 5.46 8.32 -38.43
C SER A 64 4.03 7.93 -38.81
N GLN A 65 3.88 6.88 -39.63
CA GLN A 65 2.55 6.39 -39.99
C GLN A 65 1.74 5.92 -38.77
N GLU A 66 2.42 5.39 -37.76
CA GLU A 66 1.81 4.99 -36.50
C GLU A 66 1.34 6.19 -35.68
N GLU A 67 2.16 7.24 -35.56
CA GLU A 67 1.79 8.49 -34.89
C GLU A 67 0.60 9.16 -35.61
N LEU A 68 0.58 9.16 -36.93
CA LEU A 68 -0.54 9.65 -37.73
C LEU A 68 -1.83 8.87 -37.45
N ASN A 69 -1.76 7.53 -37.43
CA ASN A 69 -2.93 6.70 -37.14
C ASN A 69 -3.46 6.95 -35.73
N ARG A 70 -2.59 7.04 -34.72
CA ARG A 70 -3.01 7.37 -33.35
C ARG A 70 -3.60 8.78 -33.26
N MET A 71 -3.03 9.75 -33.96
CA MET A 71 -3.55 11.11 -34.01
C MET A 71 -4.93 11.17 -34.68
N HIS A 72 -5.13 10.44 -35.78
CA HIS A 72 -6.43 10.33 -36.44
C HIS A 72 -7.53 9.95 -35.45
N ASP A 73 -7.30 8.85 -34.74
CA ASP A 73 -8.31 8.24 -33.88
C ASP A 73 -8.60 9.14 -32.68
N ALA A 74 -7.57 9.75 -32.10
CA ALA A 74 -7.72 10.71 -31.01
C ALA A 74 -8.48 11.98 -31.43
N VAL A 75 -8.17 12.57 -32.60
CA VAL A 75 -8.87 13.78 -33.07
C VAL A 75 -10.33 13.51 -33.42
N VAL A 76 -10.63 12.35 -34.01
CA VAL A 76 -12.01 11.95 -34.31
C VAL A 76 -12.82 11.79 -33.03
N ARG A 77 -12.25 11.15 -32.01
CA ARG A 77 -12.88 10.98 -30.71
C ARG A 77 -13.06 12.32 -29.99
N ARG A 78 -12.02 13.16 -29.94
CA ARG A 78 -12.12 14.51 -29.36
C ARG A 78 -13.17 15.37 -30.04
N GLY A 79 -13.25 15.31 -31.38
CA GLY A 79 -14.26 16.02 -32.16
C GLY A 79 -15.71 15.55 -31.96
N LYS A 80 -15.91 14.43 -31.24
CA LYS A 80 -17.23 13.96 -30.76
C LYS A 80 -17.53 14.39 -29.32
N GLY A 81 -16.62 15.09 -28.66
CA GLY A 81 -16.77 15.55 -27.27
C GLY A 81 -16.17 14.62 -26.22
N GLU A 82 -15.37 13.60 -26.62
CA GLU A 82 -14.72 12.74 -25.64
C GLU A 82 -13.65 13.51 -24.85
N PRO A 83 -13.62 13.42 -23.50
CA PRO A 83 -12.65 14.14 -22.66
C PRO A 83 -11.20 13.90 -23.08
N LEU A 84 -10.42 14.98 -23.13
CA LEU A 84 -9.03 14.94 -23.55
C LEU A 84 -8.18 13.97 -22.70
N GLN A 85 -8.46 13.89 -21.39
CA GLN A 85 -7.74 13.06 -20.43
C GLN A 85 -7.96 11.56 -20.65
N TYR A 86 -9.13 11.15 -21.14
CA TYR A 86 -9.36 9.76 -21.53
C TYR A 86 -8.65 9.40 -22.84
N LEU A 87 -8.42 10.39 -23.72
CA LEU A 87 -7.68 10.20 -24.95
C LEU A 87 -6.17 10.14 -24.71
N THR A 88 -5.65 10.99 -23.84
CA THR A 88 -4.22 11.00 -23.47
C THR A 88 -3.88 9.92 -22.47
N GLY A 89 -4.86 9.46 -21.69
CA GLY A 89 -4.71 8.45 -20.63
C GLY A 89 -4.10 8.99 -19.34
N GLU A 90 -3.88 10.31 -19.23
CA GLU A 90 -3.18 10.94 -18.11
C GLU A 90 -3.78 12.31 -17.75
N MET A 91 -3.71 12.65 -16.47
CA MET A 91 -4.08 13.95 -15.91
C MET A 91 -3.04 14.37 -14.87
N PRO A 92 -2.34 15.50 -15.08
CA PRO A 92 -1.58 16.15 -14.01
C PRO A 92 -2.53 16.64 -12.92
N PHE A 93 -2.18 16.39 -11.67
CA PHE A 93 -2.93 16.84 -10.49
C PHE A 93 -1.94 17.19 -9.39
N ARG A 94 -1.93 18.45 -8.93
CA ARG A 94 -0.91 18.98 -8.01
C ARG A 94 0.51 18.65 -8.48
N HIS A 95 1.25 17.86 -7.70
CA HIS A 95 2.65 17.48 -7.96
C HIS A 95 2.81 16.09 -8.59
N ILE A 96 1.71 15.44 -8.97
CA ILE A 96 1.71 14.07 -9.50
C ILE A 96 1.03 14.01 -10.87
N ILE A 97 1.31 12.94 -11.61
CA ILE A 97 0.63 12.61 -12.87
C ILE A 97 -0.08 11.28 -12.65
N LEU A 98 -1.38 11.27 -12.91
CA LEU A 98 -2.25 10.11 -12.71
C LEU A 98 -2.74 9.58 -14.04
N LYS A 99 -2.86 8.26 -14.17
CA LYS A 99 -3.58 7.64 -15.26
C LYS A 99 -5.08 7.93 -15.12
N CYS A 100 -5.73 8.18 -16.25
CA CYS A 100 -7.16 8.41 -16.38
C CYS A 100 -7.75 7.45 -17.40
N GLU A 101 -8.93 6.90 -17.10
CA GLU A 101 -9.62 5.93 -17.96
C GLU A 101 -11.12 6.15 -17.91
N GLU A 102 -11.80 5.87 -19.02
CA GLU A 102 -13.26 5.97 -19.13
C GLU A 102 -13.96 5.26 -17.96
N GLY A 103 -15.02 5.82 -17.40
CA GLY A 103 -15.73 5.22 -16.27
C GLY A 103 -15.09 5.44 -14.89
N VAL A 104 -14.08 6.30 -14.79
CA VAL A 104 -13.56 6.86 -13.53
C VAL A 104 -13.50 8.38 -13.65
N LEU A 105 -14.02 9.11 -12.66
CA LEU A 105 -14.08 10.57 -12.67
C LEU A 105 -12.70 11.19 -12.93
N ILE A 106 -12.61 12.12 -13.86
CA ILE A 106 -11.35 12.83 -14.14
C ILE A 106 -11.10 13.83 -13.00
N PRO A 107 -9.91 13.85 -12.37
CA PRO A 107 -9.59 14.82 -11.30
C PRO A 107 -9.87 16.26 -11.73
N ARG A 108 -10.50 17.04 -10.84
CA ARG A 108 -10.83 18.45 -11.09
C ARG A 108 -9.82 19.38 -10.43
N PRO A 109 -9.44 20.51 -11.06
CA PRO A 109 -8.55 21.48 -10.43
C PRO A 109 -9.08 22.00 -9.08
N GLU A 110 -10.41 22.12 -8.93
CA GLU A 110 -11.05 22.55 -7.70
C GLU A 110 -10.78 21.59 -6.52
N THR A 111 -10.63 20.30 -6.81
CA THR A 111 -10.31 19.26 -5.82
C THR A 111 -8.92 19.44 -5.21
N GLU A 112 -8.03 20.24 -5.82
CA GLU A 112 -6.76 20.58 -5.19
C GLU A 112 -6.94 21.35 -3.87
N VAL A 113 -8.03 22.14 -3.75
CA VAL A 113 -8.37 22.87 -2.51
C VAL A 113 -8.84 21.91 -1.41
N LEU A 114 -9.50 20.82 -1.78
CA LEU A 114 -9.85 19.75 -0.83
C LEU A 114 -8.60 19.05 -0.29
N VAL A 115 -7.58 18.86 -1.14
CA VAL A 115 -6.29 18.32 -0.70
C VAL A 115 -5.61 19.25 0.30
N ASP A 116 -5.62 20.57 0.06
CA ASP A 116 -5.07 21.54 1.03
C ASP A 116 -5.77 21.43 2.39
N ALA A 117 -7.11 21.33 2.40
CA ALA A 117 -7.89 21.12 3.61
C ALA A 117 -7.54 19.80 4.33
N ALA A 118 -7.30 18.71 3.59
CA ALA A 118 -6.84 17.45 4.16
C ALA A 118 -5.43 17.57 4.75
N LEU A 119 -4.52 18.27 4.06
CA LEU A 119 -3.15 18.49 4.51
C LEU A 119 -3.09 19.34 5.80
N GLU A 120 -3.99 20.29 6.00
CA GLU A 120 -4.10 21.01 7.28
C GLU A 120 -4.35 20.06 8.46
N GLY A 121 -5.22 19.06 8.29
CA GLY A 121 -5.47 18.04 9.31
C GLY A 121 -4.28 17.10 9.52
N VAL A 122 -3.61 16.70 8.45
CA VAL A 122 -2.37 15.89 8.50
C VAL A 122 -1.26 16.64 9.23
N ASP A 123 -1.08 17.93 8.95
CA ASP A 123 -0.05 18.77 9.56
C ASP A 123 -0.37 19.02 11.04
N ALA A 124 -1.63 19.25 11.39
CA ALA A 124 -2.07 19.37 12.78
C ALA A 124 -1.81 18.07 13.58
N ALA A 125 -2.11 16.91 13.01
CA ALA A 125 -1.83 15.62 13.62
C ALA A 125 -0.33 15.37 13.79
N THR A 126 0.46 15.70 12.77
CA THR A 126 1.93 15.61 12.84
C THR A 126 2.49 16.50 13.95
N ALA A 127 2.00 17.73 14.07
CA ALA A 127 2.40 18.67 15.11
C ALA A 127 2.01 18.18 16.52
N ALA A 128 0.94 17.41 16.65
CA ALA A 128 0.54 16.71 17.87
C ALA A 128 1.37 15.44 18.16
N GLY A 129 2.32 15.08 17.29
CA GLY A 129 3.18 13.91 17.45
C GLY A 129 2.60 12.60 16.91
N HIS A 130 1.51 12.66 16.15
CA HIS A 130 0.91 11.48 15.54
C HIS A 130 1.64 11.09 14.24
N ALA A 131 1.60 9.80 13.90
CA ALA A 131 1.75 9.34 12.52
C ALA A 131 0.38 9.50 11.82
N PRO A 132 0.21 10.47 10.91
CA PRO A 132 -1.12 10.84 10.42
C PRO A 132 -1.79 9.72 9.63
N ARG A 133 -3.06 9.47 9.96
CA ARG A 133 -3.92 8.52 9.25
C ARG A 133 -5.05 9.24 8.54
N VAL A 134 -5.21 8.98 7.25
CA VAL A 134 -6.25 9.59 6.41
C VAL A 134 -7.16 8.50 5.87
N LEU A 135 -8.47 8.71 5.97
CA LEU A 135 -9.47 7.93 5.26
C LEU A 135 -9.98 8.78 4.09
N GLU A 136 -9.78 8.31 2.86
CA GLU A 136 -10.44 8.87 1.67
C GLU A 136 -11.61 7.96 1.29
N VAL A 137 -12.80 8.53 1.14
CA VAL A 137 -13.98 7.80 0.66
C VAL A 137 -14.36 8.25 -0.74
N GLY A 138 -14.48 7.30 -1.67
CA GLY A 138 -14.77 7.56 -3.08
C GLY A 138 -13.53 8.01 -3.85
N CYS A 139 -12.45 7.21 -3.80
CA CYS A 139 -11.14 7.67 -4.24
C CYS A 139 -10.99 7.89 -5.76
N GLY A 140 -11.85 7.30 -6.59
CA GLY A 140 -11.80 7.46 -8.04
C GLY A 140 -10.45 7.04 -8.62
N THR A 141 -9.70 7.99 -9.14
CA THR A 141 -8.33 7.78 -9.65
C THR A 141 -7.27 7.62 -8.56
N GLY A 142 -7.63 7.85 -7.29
CA GLY A 142 -6.74 7.95 -6.14
C GLY A 142 -6.07 9.33 -6.02
N CYS A 143 -6.61 10.37 -6.65
CA CYS A 143 -5.94 11.67 -6.75
C CYS A 143 -5.67 12.33 -5.41
N ILE A 144 -6.64 12.33 -4.48
CA ILE A 144 -6.47 12.92 -3.15
C ILE A 144 -5.51 12.07 -2.33
N ALA A 145 -5.73 10.76 -2.20
CA ALA A 145 -4.84 9.87 -1.44
C ALA A 145 -3.40 9.92 -1.93
N CYS A 146 -3.17 9.84 -3.24
CA CYS A 146 -1.82 9.86 -3.80
C CYS A 146 -1.15 11.22 -3.61
N SER A 147 -1.89 12.33 -3.72
CA SER A 147 -1.34 13.67 -3.44
C SER A 147 -0.96 13.82 -1.96
N VAL A 148 -1.85 13.47 -1.04
CA VAL A 148 -1.58 13.54 0.41
C VAL A 148 -0.35 12.70 0.76
N ALA A 149 -0.28 11.44 0.31
CA ALA A 149 0.85 10.57 0.58
C ALA A 149 2.14 11.08 -0.09
N SER A 150 2.08 11.65 -1.29
CA SER A 150 3.26 12.19 -1.97
C SER A 150 3.81 13.44 -1.27
N GLU A 151 2.93 14.30 -0.75
CA GLU A 151 3.30 15.58 -0.14
C GLU A 151 3.69 15.47 1.33
N ARG A 152 3.23 14.43 2.04
CA ARG A 152 3.55 14.20 3.47
C ARG A 152 4.06 12.79 3.67
N LEU A 153 5.39 12.66 3.81
CA LEU A 153 6.05 11.35 3.81
C LEU A 153 5.59 10.41 4.94
N GLY A 154 5.18 10.98 6.09
CA GLY A 154 4.70 10.22 7.25
C GLY A 154 3.20 9.90 7.24
N ALA A 155 2.43 10.36 6.26
CA ALA A 155 1.00 10.10 6.19
C ALA A 155 0.70 8.71 5.60
N CYS A 156 -0.19 7.96 6.23
CA CYS A 156 -0.78 6.73 5.70
C CYS A 156 -2.24 7.00 5.33
N VAL A 157 -2.63 6.60 4.12
CA VAL A 157 -3.97 6.79 3.59
C VAL A 157 -4.64 5.44 3.37
N THR A 158 -5.86 5.29 3.84
CA THR A 158 -6.79 4.24 3.42
C THR A 158 -7.79 4.89 2.47
N ALA A 159 -7.74 4.51 1.21
CA ALA A 159 -8.66 4.96 0.17
C ALA A 159 -9.70 3.88 -0.11
N THR A 160 -10.96 4.27 -0.26
CA THR A 160 -12.04 3.34 -0.57
C THR A 160 -12.81 3.78 -1.81
N ASP A 161 -13.31 2.81 -2.58
CA ASP A 161 -14.24 3.09 -3.66
C ASP A 161 -15.19 1.91 -3.87
N ILE A 162 -16.46 2.20 -4.17
CA ILE A 162 -17.47 1.19 -4.48
C ILE A 162 -17.32 0.65 -5.91
N SER A 163 -16.68 1.42 -6.80
CA SER A 163 -16.44 1.01 -8.18
C SER A 163 -15.17 0.15 -8.28
N PRO A 164 -15.29 -1.12 -8.71
CA PRO A 164 -14.13 -1.98 -8.90
C PRO A 164 -13.13 -1.39 -9.91
N LYS A 165 -13.64 -0.63 -10.90
CA LYS A 165 -12.83 0.03 -11.91
C LYS A 165 -12.01 1.19 -11.32
N ALA A 166 -12.62 2.00 -10.46
CA ALA A 166 -11.94 3.08 -9.75
C ALA A 166 -10.88 2.53 -8.80
N ALA A 167 -11.24 1.57 -7.94
CA ALA A 167 -10.31 0.93 -7.01
C ALA A 167 -9.11 0.31 -7.76
N SER A 168 -9.34 -0.37 -8.89
CA SER A 168 -8.28 -0.92 -9.75
C SER A 168 -7.38 0.17 -10.35
N LEU A 169 -7.95 1.28 -10.84
CA LEU A 169 -7.16 2.40 -11.38
C LEU A 169 -6.35 3.10 -10.27
N ALA A 170 -6.94 3.35 -9.11
CA ALA A 170 -6.27 3.93 -7.95
C ALA A 170 -5.08 3.08 -7.49
N ARG A 171 -5.21 1.75 -7.42
CA ARG A 171 -4.09 0.83 -7.13
C ARG A 171 -2.96 0.97 -8.15
N ARG A 172 -3.28 1.04 -9.44
CA ARG A 172 -2.27 1.20 -10.51
C ARG A 172 -1.58 2.56 -10.46
N ASN A 173 -2.31 3.63 -10.16
CA ASN A 173 -1.75 4.96 -9.97
C ASN A 173 -0.82 5.02 -8.76
N ARG A 174 -1.26 4.47 -7.62
CA ARG A 174 -0.43 4.31 -6.43
C ARG A 174 0.89 3.59 -6.75
N THR A 175 0.82 2.43 -7.40
CA THR A 175 2.02 1.64 -7.72
C THR A 175 2.93 2.39 -8.69
N ALA A 176 2.37 3.07 -9.71
CA ALA A 176 3.17 3.88 -10.63
C ALA A 176 3.92 5.03 -9.93
N LEU A 177 3.38 5.53 -8.83
CA LEU A 177 3.98 6.58 -8.00
C LEU A 177 4.87 6.03 -6.87
N GLY A 178 5.01 4.71 -6.72
CA GLY A 178 5.79 4.08 -5.65
C GLY A 178 5.19 4.29 -4.25
N LEU A 179 3.86 4.37 -4.15
CA LEU A 179 3.14 4.68 -2.92
C LEU A 179 2.52 3.45 -2.23
N ASP A 180 2.93 2.22 -2.62
CA ASP A 180 2.31 0.97 -2.14
C ASP A 180 2.31 0.81 -0.62
N ASN A 181 3.30 1.37 0.08
CA ASN A 181 3.40 1.26 1.55
C ASN A 181 2.63 2.35 2.30
N ARG A 182 2.02 3.31 1.59
CA ARG A 182 1.44 4.52 2.19
C ARG A 182 0.00 4.76 1.79
N VAL A 183 -0.47 4.14 0.70
CA VAL A 183 -1.86 4.20 0.28
C VAL A 183 -2.40 2.78 0.18
N ASP A 184 -3.32 2.42 1.04
CA ASP A 184 -4.11 1.20 0.85
C ASP A 184 -5.39 1.53 0.07
N VAL A 185 -5.83 0.62 -0.79
CA VAL A 185 -7.03 0.83 -1.63
C VAL A 185 -7.97 -0.35 -1.48
N VAL A 186 -9.12 -0.09 -0.87
CA VAL A 186 -10.15 -1.09 -0.55
C VAL A 186 -11.37 -0.88 -1.44
N GLU A 187 -11.86 -1.95 -2.04
CA GLU A 187 -13.13 -1.92 -2.79
C GLU A 187 -14.26 -2.17 -1.80
N CYS A 188 -15.06 -1.15 -1.50
CA CYS A 188 -16.20 -1.26 -0.57
C CYS A 188 -17.15 -0.06 -0.69
N ASP A 189 -18.36 -0.19 -0.15
CA ASP A 189 -19.25 0.95 0.05
C ASP A 189 -18.79 1.78 1.26
N LEU A 190 -18.56 3.07 1.06
CA LEU A 190 -18.02 4.02 2.02
C LEU A 190 -16.78 3.49 2.77
N ALA A 191 -16.97 2.92 3.96
CA ALA A 191 -15.89 2.39 4.79
C ALA A 191 -16.18 0.98 5.31
N GLU A 192 -17.13 0.25 4.72
CA GLU A 192 -17.52 -1.10 5.17
C GLU A 192 -16.37 -2.12 5.12
N GLY A 193 -15.46 -1.96 4.16
CA GLY A 193 -14.27 -2.82 4.02
C GLY A 193 -13.05 -2.32 4.79
N VAL A 194 -13.12 -1.18 5.46
CA VAL A 194 -12.01 -0.66 6.26
C VAL A 194 -11.94 -1.45 7.56
N ASP A 195 -10.73 -1.88 7.92
CA ASP A 195 -10.51 -2.62 9.17
C ASP A 195 -11.12 -1.84 10.36
N GLU A 196 -12.01 -2.51 11.09
CA GLU A 196 -12.73 -1.96 12.24
C GLU A 196 -11.77 -1.38 13.28
N CYS A 197 -10.56 -1.92 13.36
CA CYS A 197 -9.52 -1.47 14.26
C CYS A 197 -9.01 -0.05 13.94
N LEU A 198 -9.17 0.42 12.69
CA LEU A 198 -8.80 1.76 12.26
C LEU A 198 -9.89 2.78 12.55
N MET A 199 -11.12 2.34 12.84
CA MET A 199 -12.22 3.25 13.14
C MET A 199 -11.98 3.98 14.46
N GLY A 200 -12.17 5.30 14.42
CA GLY A 200 -11.94 6.22 15.53
C GLY A 200 -10.48 6.68 15.63
N THR A 201 -9.67 6.32 14.65
CA THR A 201 -8.22 6.55 14.65
C THR A 201 -7.79 7.48 13.52
N PHE A 202 -8.65 7.79 12.56
CA PHE A 202 -8.29 8.67 11.46
C PHE A 202 -8.14 10.12 11.96
N ASP A 203 -7.04 10.76 11.57
CA ASP A 203 -6.80 12.18 11.80
C ASP A 203 -7.56 13.02 10.77
N VAL A 204 -7.79 12.46 9.58
CA VAL A 204 -8.53 13.11 8.49
C VAL A 204 -9.48 12.11 7.83
N LEU A 205 -10.72 12.53 7.60
CA LEU A 205 -11.68 11.91 6.71
C LEU A 205 -11.94 12.89 5.58
N VAL A 206 -11.57 12.52 4.37
CA VAL A 206 -11.69 13.34 3.17
C VAL A 206 -12.54 12.63 2.13
N SER A 207 -13.37 13.38 1.39
CA SER A 207 -14.15 12.80 0.29
C SER A 207 -14.50 13.86 -0.76
N ASN A 208 -14.44 13.46 -2.03
CA ASN A 208 -15.13 14.13 -3.13
C ASN A 208 -16.27 13.21 -3.60
N PRO A 209 -17.40 13.17 -2.86
CA PRO A 209 -18.49 12.26 -3.17
C PRO A 209 -19.31 12.77 -4.37
N PRO A 210 -20.18 11.93 -4.94
CA PRO A 210 -21.24 12.40 -5.83
C PRO A 210 -22.11 13.43 -5.10
N TYR A 211 -22.17 14.66 -5.64
CA TYR A 211 -22.82 15.80 -4.97
C TYR A 211 -23.78 16.59 -5.86
N ILE A 212 -23.94 16.20 -7.13
CA ILE A 212 -24.76 16.96 -8.09
C ILE A 212 -26.21 16.48 -7.95
N PRO A 213 -27.19 17.38 -7.75
CA PRO A 213 -28.59 17.00 -7.74
C PRO A 213 -29.01 16.24 -9.01
N SER A 214 -29.80 15.19 -8.87
CA SER A 214 -30.14 14.28 -9.98
C SER A 214 -30.80 15.00 -11.17
N ASP A 215 -31.53 16.09 -10.94
CA ASP A 215 -32.17 16.91 -11.97
C ASP A 215 -31.18 17.84 -12.71
N VAL A 216 -30.04 18.16 -12.09
CA VAL A 216 -28.96 18.97 -12.67
C VAL A 216 -28.03 18.12 -13.55
N VAL A 217 -27.82 16.84 -13.24
CA VAL A 217 -26.90 15.95 -14.00
C VAL A 217 -27.13 15.97 -15.52
N PRO A 218 -28.38 15.91 -16.05
CA PRO A 218 -28.64 15.97 -17.49
C PRO A 218 -28.27 17.30 -18.15
N THR A 219 -28.13 18.38 -17.36
CA THR A 219 -27.80 19.73 -17.84
C THR A 219 -26.29 19.99 -17.95
N LEU A 220 -25.46 19.09 -17.40
CA LEU A 220 -24.00 19.22 -17.45
C LEU A 220 -23.47 19.25 -18.90
N PRO A 221 -22.25 19.81 -19.10
CA PRO A 221 -21.59 19.78 -20.40
C PRO A 221 -21.55 18.37 -20.99
N GLY A 222 -21.65 18.28 -22.33
CA GLY A 222 -21.69 17.00 -23.04
C GLY A 222 -20.54 16.06 -22.67
N GLU A 223 -19.33 16.62 -22.53
CA GLU A 223 -18.12 15.85 -22.17
C GLU A 223 -18.26 15.14 -20.81
N VAL A 224 -18.97 15.75 -19.86
CA VAL A 224 -19.17 15.20 -18.52
C VAL A 224 -20.31 14.18 -18.55
N LYS A 225 -21.52 14.60 -18.94
CA LYS A 225 -22.71 13.72 -18.84
C LYS A 225 -22.70 12.51 -19.78
N LEU A 226 -21.94 12.56 -20.88
CA LEU A 226 -21.87 11.47 -21.85
C LEU A 226 -20.73 10.49 -21.59
N HIS A 227 -19.65 10.90 -20.88
CA HIS A 227 -18.43 10.10 -20.76
C HIS A 227 -18.01 9.80 -19.32
N GLU A 228 -18.44 10.60 -18.34
CA GLU A 228 -18.10 10.36 -16.93
C GLU A 228 -19.20 9.54 -16.23
N PRO A 229 -18.82 8.68 -15.27
CA PRO A 229 -19.76 7.76 -14.65
C PRO A 229 -20.77 8.52 -13.80
N TRP A 230 -22.06 8.28 -14.03
CA TRP A 230 -23.15 8.87 -13.23
C TRP A 230 -23.00 8.57 -11.74
N LEU A 231 -22.48 7.39 -11.41
CA LEU A 231 -22.16 6.98 -10.04
C LEU A 231 -21.20 7.93 -9.32
N ALA A 232 -20.36 8.68 -10.05
CA ALA A 232 -19.43 9.66 -9.48
C ALA A 232 -19.99 11.10 -9.48
N LEU A 233 -21.19 11.31 -10.05
CA LEU A 233 -21.78 12.65 -10.24
C LEU A 233 -23.06 12.84 -9.44
N ASP A 234 -23.99 11.91 -9.54
CA ASP A 234 -25.34 12.00 -8.98
C ASP A 234 -25.33 11.80 -7.46
N GLY A 235 -25.59 12.88 -6.71
CA GLY A 235 -25.67 12.88 -5.26
C GLY A 235 -27.10 12.74 -4.72
N GLY A 236 -28.07 12.35 -5.58
CA GLY A 236 -29.47 12.21 -5.21
C GLY A 236 -30.28 13.50 -5.38
N ALA A 237 -31.49 13.53 -4.80
CA ALA A 237 -32.48 14.57 -5.08
C ALA A 237 -32.00 16.00 -4.78
N ASP A 238 -31.20 16.19 -3.74
CA ASP A 238 -30.59 17.47 -3.37
C ASP A 238 -29.05 17.45 -3.42
N GLY A 239 -28.48 16.36 -3.94
CA GLY A 239 -27.03 16.18 -4.02
C GLY A 239 -26.35 15.84 -2.69
N LEU A 240 -27.09 15.53 -1.62
CA LEU A 240 -26.52 15.30 -0.28
C LEU A 240 -26.69 13.86 0.24
N ASP A 241 -27.13 12.90 -0.58
CA ASP A 241 -27.40 11.54 -0.09
C ASP A 241 -26.13 10.84 0.41
N VAL A 242 -25.04 10.90 -0.36
CA VAL A 242 -23.74 10.34 0.07
C VAL A 242 -23.15 11.15 1.22
N PHE A 243 -23.30 12.49 1.18
CA PHE A 243 -22.87 13.37 2.26
C PHE A 243 -23.50 13.00 3.61
N ARG A 244 -24.81 12.72 3.65
CA ARG A 244 -25.49 12.31 4.89
C ARG A 244 -24.88 11.05 5.49
N ARG A 245 -24.57 10.05 4.66
CA ARG A 245 -23.93 8.81 5.10
C ARG A 245 -22.49 9.05 5.58
N LEU A 246 -21.73 9.92 4.90
CA LEU A 246 -20.41 10.35 5.35
C LEU A 246 -20.48 11.08 6.70
N LEU A 247 -21.49 11.93 6.88
CA LEU A 247 -21.71 12.66 8.13
C LEU A 247 -22.01 11.69 9.29
N GLU A 248 -22.75 10.60 9.06
CA GLU A 248 -22.96 9.53 10.04
C GLU A 248 -21.68 8.73 10.35
N LEU A 249 -20.85 8.49 9.33
CA LEU A 249 -19.56 7.81 9.46
C LEU A 249 -18.52 8.63 10.23
N ALA A 250 -18.47 9.96 10.02
CA ALA A 250 -17.36 10.77 10.48
C ALA A 250 -17.10 10.72 12.01
N PRO A 251 -18.13 10.76 12.89
CA PRO A 251 -17.97 10.55 14.32
C PRO A 251 -17.60 9.11 14.73
N HIS A 252 -17.60 8.15 13.82
CA HIS A 252 -17.10 6.80 14.07
C HIS A 252 -15.68 6.62 13.55
N ALA A 253 -15.35 7.24 12.42
CA ALA A 253 -14.03 7.12 11.79
C ALA A 253 -12.96 8.00 12.44
N LEU A 254 -13.28 9.25 12.81
CA LEU A 254 -12.29 10.22 13.24
C LEU A 254 -11.84 10.04 14.70
N ARG A 255 -10.63 10.46 15.05
CA ARG A 255 -10.27 10.69 16.45
C ARG A 255 -10.71 12.09 16.93
N PRO A 256 -10.81 12.36 18.23
CA PRO A 256 -11.04 13.72 18.74
C PRO A 256 -10.03 14.72 18.15
N GLY A 257 -10.50 15.89 17.73
CA GLY A 257 -9.68 16.89 17.03
C GLY A 257 -9.36 16.58 15.56
N GLY A 258 -9.79 15.43 15.04
CA GLY A 258 -9.62 15.07 13.62
C GLY A 258 -10.47 15.91 12.67
N VAL A 259 -10.07 15.98 11.40
CA VAL A 259 -10.68 16.82 10.37
C VAL A 259 -11.61 15.99 9.48
N PHE A 260 -12.81 16.54 9.21
CA PHE A 260 -13.72 16.08 8.18
C PHE A 260 -13.77 17.11 7.05
N ALA A 261 -13.34 16.74 5.85
CA ALA A 261 -13.29 17.63 4.69
C ALA A 261 -14.04 17.00 3.50
N VAL A 262 -15.03 17.70 2.95
CA VAL A 262 -15.84 17.17 1.83
C VAL A 262 -16.03 18.23 0.76
N GLU A 263 -15.72 17.88 -0.49
CA GLU A 263 -16.09 18.71 -1.65
C GLU A 263 -17.58 18.51 -1.97
N LEU A 264 -18.32 19.60 -2.20
CA LEU A 264 -19.75 19.59 -2.47
C LEU A 264 -20.13 20.59 -3.56
N PHE A 265 -21.40 20.56 -3.94
CA PHE A 265 -21.93 21.49 -4.93
C PHE A 265 -22.15 22.87 -4.31
N GLU A 266 -21.85 23.93 -5.07
CA GLU A 266 -21.90 25.32 -4.58
C GLU A 266 -23.27 25.73 -4.01
N THR A 267 -24.35 25.08 -4.47
CA THR A 267 -25.71 25.37 -4.02
C THR A 267 -26.15 24.56 -2.81
N ASN A 268 -25.47 23.46 -2.44
CA ASN A 268 -25.89 22.58 -1.34
C ASN A 268 -24.87 22.48 -0.19
N VAL A 269 -23.66 23.01 -0.35
CA VAL A 269 -22.62 23.03 0.70
C VAL A 269 -23.06 23.82 1.96
N GLY A 270 -23.91 24.84 1.80
CA GLY A 270 -24.50 25.57 2.93
C GLY A 270 -25.41 24.68 3.77
N ASP A 271 -26.32 23.95 3.12
CA ASP A 271 -27.24 23.00 3.77
C ASP A 271 -26.47 21.86 4.44
N ALA A 272 -25.40 21.38 3.80
CA ALA A 272 -24.49 20.39 4.36
C ALA A 272 -23.80 20.88 5.65
N ALA A 273 -23.39 22.16 5.69
CA ALA A 273 -22.84 22.76 6.89
C ALA A 273 -23.87 22.87 8.02
N GLU A 274 -25.13 23.18 7.70
CA GLU A 274 -26.22 23.19 8.70
C GLU A 274 -26.53 21.78 9.22
N LEU A 275 -26.53 20.77 8.35
CA LEU A 275 -26.64 19.36 8.74
C LEU A 275 -25.54 18.96 9.73
N CYS A 276 -24.29 19.31 9.42
CA CYS A 276 -23.13 19.04 10.27
C CYS A 276 -23.24 19.74 11.63
N ARG A 277 -23.60 21.03 11.66
CA ARG A 277 -23.84 21.77 12.91
C ARG A 277 -24.96 21.16 13.74
N ARG A 278 -26.04 20.70 13.11
CA ARG A 278 -27.18 20.08 13.80
C ARG A 278 -26.85 18.71 14.40
N GLN A 279 -25.97 17.94 13.76
CA GLN A 279 -25.48 16.67 14.32
C GLN A 279 -24.76 16.90 15.67
N GLY A 280 -24.03 18.02 15.80
CA GLY A 280 -23.20 18.31 16.96
C GLY A 280 -21.92 17.44 17.01
N GLY A 281 -21.11 17.61 18.06
CA GLY A 281 -19.84 16.88 18.19
C GLY A 281 -18.68 17.46 17.37
N TRP A 282 -18.85 18.66 16.81
CA TRP A 282 -17.86 19.41 16.04
C TRP A 282 -17.42 20.66 16.81
N SER A 283 -16.12 20.93 16.89
CA SER A 283 -15.59 22.17 17.46
C SER A 283 -15.68 23.34 16.48
N THR A 284 -15.54 23.04 15.18
CA THR A 284 -15.61 24.01 14.08
C THR A 284 -16.36 23.41 12.90
N VAL A 285 -17.17 24.22 12.21
CA VAL A 285 -17.82 23.87 10.93
C VAL A 285 -17.80 25.09 10.01
N GLU A 286 -17.03 25.01 8.94
CA GLU A 286 -16.76 26.08 7.98
C GLU A 286 -17.09 25.63 6.55
N VAL A 287 -17.44 26.60 5.71
CA VAL A 287 -17.52 26.43 4.26
C VAL A 287 -16.40 27.26 3.65
N ARG A 288 -15.52 26.60 2.91
CA ARG A 288 -14.35 27.19 2.27
C ARG A 288 -14.57 27.34 0.77
N GLU A 289 -14.03 28.43 0.24
CA GLU A 289 -14.10 28.76 -1.16
C GLU A 289 -12.98 28.09 -1.97
N ASP A 290 -13.27 27.78 -3.24
CA ASP A 290 -12.25 27.37 -4.21
C ASP A 290 -11.45 28.57 -4.75
N LEU A 291 -10.50 28.31 -5.65
CA LEU A 291 -9.68 29.34 -6.30
C LEU A 291 -10.49 30.35 -7.13
N THR A 292 -11.75 30.03 -7.47
CA THR A 292 -12.69 30.90 -8.18
C THR A 292 -13.65 31.64 -7.26
N ARG A 293 -13.46 31.53 -5.93
CA ARG A 293 -14.31 32.12 -4.87
C ARG A 293 -15.71 31.53 -4.80
N ARG A 294 -15.87 30.26 -5.17
CA ARG A 294 -17.15 29.54 -5.00
C ARG A 294 -17.08 28.66 -3.76
N PRO A 295 -18.14 28.60 -2.94
CA PRO A 295 -18.15 27.72 -1.78
C PRO A 295 -18.14 26.26 -2.26
N ARG A 296 -17.14 25.48 -1.85
CA ARG A 296 -16.92 24.13 -2.37
C ARG A 296 -16.57 23.10 -1.33
N VAL A 297 -15.88 23.49 -0.26
CA VAL A 297 -15.38 22.53 0.72
C VAL A 297 -16.05 22.76 2.06
N LEU A 298 -16.78 21.77 2.54
CA LEU A 298 -17.14 21.70 3.95
C LEU A 298 -15.91 21.27 4.73
N PHE A 299 -15.51 22.05 5.73
CA PHE A 299 -14.43 21.73 6.65
C PHE A 299 -14.97 21.71 8.08
N ALA A 300 -14.85 20.58 8.76
CA ALA A 300 -15.26 20.45 10.14
C ALA A 300 -14.18 19.79 10.99
N VAL A 301 -14.05 20.22 12.25
CA VAL A 301 -13.11 19.62 13.21
C VAL A 301 -13.91 18.91 14.28
N ARG A 302 -13.61 17.64 14.50
CA ARG A 302 -14.26 16.83 15.53
C ARG A 302 -13.95 17.39 16.91
N GLY A 303 -14.95 17.47 17.79
CA GLY A 303 -14.78 17.92 19.16
C GLY A 303 -13.75 17.09 19.94
N GLY A 304 -13.04 17.76 20.85
CA GLY A 304 -11.89 17.23 21.60
C GLY A 304 -10.55 17.76 21.04
N SER A 305 -9.43 17.19 21.48
CA SER A 305 -8.08 17.64 21.09
C SER A 305 -7.25 16.51 20.49
N LEU A 306 -6.46 16.83 19.47
CA LEU A 306 -5.41 15.93 18.97
C LEU A 306 -4.30 15.71 20.00
N ALA A 307 -4.13 16.63 20.94
CA ALA A 307 -3.14 16.52 22.01
C ALA A 307 -3.64 15.71 23.22
N ASP A 308 -4.93 15.36 23.26
CA ASP A 308 -5.43 14.46 24.30
C ASP A 308 -4.87 13.07 24.03
N GLU A 309 -4.00 12.58 24.92
CA GLU A 309 -3.44 11.23 24.84
C GLU A 309 -4.58 10.21 24.65
N LEU A 310 -4.43 9.32 23.68
CA LEU A 310 -5.28 8.13 23.61
C LEU A 310 -5.16 7.45 24.98
N GLY A 311 -6.27 7.03 25.60
CA GLY A 311 -6.18 6.33 26.87
C GLY A 311 -5.19 5.14 26.76
N PRO A 312 -4.45 4.77 27.83
CA PRO A 312 -3.35 3.79 27.74
C PRO A 312 -3.72 2.44 27.07
N ALA A 313 -4.99 2.04 27.20
CA ALA A 313 -5.53 0.85 26.54
C ALA A 313 -5.66 1.01 25.01
N ARG A 314 -6.09 2.18 24.54
CA ARG A 314 -6.21 2.49 23.10
C ARG A 314 -4.86 2.79 22.45
N GLU A 315 -3.91 3.43 23.14
CA GLU A 315 -2.54 3.56 22.61
C GLU A 315 -1.89 2.20 22.41
N LEU A 316 -2.08 1.31 23.39
CA LEU A 316 -1.62 -0.06 23.32
C LEU A 316 -2.27 -0.81 22.15
N GLU A 317 -3.59 -0.69 22.00
CA GLU A 317 -4.33 -1.30 20.91
C GLU A 317 -3.87 -0.76 19.56
N MET A 318 -3.71 0.56 19.41
CA MET A 318 -3.21 1.19 18.18
C MET A 318 -1.78 0.79 17.83
N ALA A 319 -0.89 0.72 18.81
CA ALA A 319 0.47 0.21 18.62
C ALA A 319 0.47 -1.27 18.24
N ARG A 320 -0.46 -2.07 18.79
CA ARG A 320 -0.67 -3.46 18.35
C ARG A 320 -1.20 -3.50 16.92
N LEU A 321 -2.18 -2.70 16.54
CA LEU A 321 -2.78 -2.71 15.19
C LEU A 321 -1.80 -2.23 14.11
N GLN A 322 -0.91 -1.29 14.46
CA GLN A 322 0.19 -0.91 13.58
C GLN A 322 1.25 -2.00 13.43
N LYS A 323 1.40 -2.90 14.39
CA LYS A 323 2.50 -3.87 14.37
C LYS A 323 2.04 -5.28 14.04
N VAL A 324 0.79 -5.63 14.31
CA VAL A 324 0.23 -6.96 14.11
C VAL A 324 -0.43 -7.04 12.74
N VAL A 325 0.07 -7.96 11.92
CA VAL A 325 -0.43 -8.27 10.58
C VAL A 325 -1.06 -9.65 10.64
N LYS A 326 -2.38 -9.73 10.48
CA LYS A 326 -3.05 -11.01 10.27
C LYS A 326 -2.62 -11.57 8.92
N VAL A 327 -2.30 -12.85 8.89
CA VAL A 327 -1.77 -13.51 7.68
C VAL A 327 -2.10 -14.99 7.71
N ASP A 328 -2.35 -15.60 6.56
CA ASP A 328 -2.29 -17.05 6.44
C ASP A 328 -0.83 -17.45 6.23
N GLN A 329 -0.24 -18.18 7.16
CA GLN A 329 1.17 -18.59 7.03
C GLN A 329 1.42 -19.59 5.88
N ASN A 330 0.37 -20.28 5.42
CA ASN A 330 0.42 -21.21 4.30
C ASN A 330 0.18 -20.51 2.97
N ASP A 331 -0.64 -19.45 2.94
CA ASP A 331 -0.89 -18.65 1.74
C ASP A 331 -0.82 -17.14 2.06
N PRO A 332 0.39 -16.61 2.31
CA PRO A 332 0.54 -15.24 2.77
C PRO A 332 0.28 -14.24 1.63
N ASP A 333 -0.54 -13.22 1.90
CA ASP A 333 -0.79 -12.13 0.96
C ASP A 333 0.50 -11.35 0.62
N GLU A 334 0.64 -10.91 -0.63
CA GLU A 334 1.81 -10.18 -1.13
C GLU A 334 2.10 -8.90 -0.34
N ALA A 335 1.08 -8.18 0.14
CA ALA A 335 1.23 -6.99 0.95
C ALA A 335 1.85 -7.30 2.32
N ALA A 336 1.45 -8.42 2.95
CA ALA A 336 2.01 -8.87 4.22
C ALA A 336 3.50 -9.24 4.06
N VAL A 337 3.84 -9.99 3.01
CA VAL A 337 5.22 -10.37 2.70
C VAL A 337 6.08 -9.15 2.40
N ARG A 338 5.58 -8.23 1.57
CA ARG A 338 6.28 -6.96 1.26
C ARG A 338 6.56 -6.16 2.52
N ARG A 339 5.56 -6.01 3.38
CA ARG A 339 5.68 -5.29 4.65
C ARG A 339 6.72 -5.90 5.58
N GLY A 340 6.73 -7.21 5.71
CA GLY A 340 7.77 -7.91 6.48
C GLY A 340 9.16 -7.78 5.88
N THR A 341 9.26 -7.86 4.54
CA THR A 341 10.53 -7.70 3.81
C THR A 341 11.15 -6.34 4.09
N LEU A 342 10.37 -5.26 3.95
CA LEU A 342 10.84 -3.90 4.24
C LEU A 342 11.29 -3.73 5.69
N ALA A 343 10.49 -4.23 6.64
CA ALA A 343 10.86 -4.16 8.06
C ALA A 343 12.19 -4.88 8.34
N LEU A 344 12.43 -6.02 7.68
CA LEU A 344 13.66 -6.81 7.81
C LEU A 344 14.86 -6.16 7.12
N GLU A 345 14.67 -5.59 5.93
CA GLU A 345 15.68 -4.83 5.17
C GLU A 345 16.15 -3.59 5.93
N ASP A 346 15.25 -2.92 6.65
CA ASP A 346 15.56 -1.77 7.53
C ASP A 346 16.25 -2.19 8.86
N GLY A 347 16.59 -3.47 9.02
CA GLY A 347 17.24 -3.99 10.24
C GLY A 347 16.28 -4.17 11.43
N GLY A 348 14.98 -4.26 11.15
CA GLY A 348 13.93 -4.49 12.13
C GLY A 348 13.91 -5.90 12.71
N VAL A 349 13.19 -6.05 13.82
CA VAL A 349 12.88 -7.30 14.49
C VAL A 349 11.41 -7.62 14.25
N VAL A 350 11.14 -8.83 13.78
CA VAL A 350 9.79 -9.32 13.52
C VAL A 350 9.46 -10.51 14.42
N VAL A 351 8.16 -10.70 14.69
CA VAL A 351 7.60 -11.95 15.21
C VAL A 351 6.89 -12.67 14.06
N VAL A 352 7.17 -13.96 13.85
CA VAL A 352 6.62 -14.76 12.75
C VAL A 352 6.05 -16.10 13.25
N PRO A 353 4.95 -16.58 12.66
CA PRO A 353 4.45 -17.93 12.91
C PRO A 353 5.36 -18.98 12.27
N THR A 354 5.56 -20.10 12.96
CA THR A 354 6.16 -21.31 12.40
C THR A 354 5.28 -22.51 12.68
N ASP A 355 5.57 -23.65 12.07
CA ASP A 355 4.93 -24.94 12.35
C ASP A 355 5.05 -25.35 13.83
N SER A 356 6.10 -24.90 14.53
CA SER A 356 6.41 -25.26 15.92
C SER A 356 5.82 -24.30 16.96
N VAL A 357 6.44 -23.13 17.10
CA VAL A 357 6.09 -22.03 18.01
C VAL A 357 6.40 -20.73 17.27
N TYR A 358 5.88 -19.61 17.74
CA TYR A 358 6.21 -18.32 17.15
C TYR A 358 7.69 -18.01 17.34
N GLY A 359 8.29 -17.43 16.30
CA GLY A 359 9.68 -16.97 16.27
C GLY A 359 9.77 -15.46 16.43
N ILE A 360 10.82 -14.96 17.05
CA ILE A 360 11.22 -13.56 17.07
C ILE A 360 12.67 -13.44 16.60
N GLY A 361 12.93 -12.50 15.69
CA GLY A 361 14.27 -12.32 15.13
C GLY A 361 14.33 -11.30 14.00
N CYS A 362 15.42 -11.33 13.26
CA CYS A 362 15.72 -10.39 12.18
C CYS A 362 16.30 -11.14 10.97
N ALA A 363 16.56 -10.41 9.89
CA ALA A 363 17.31 -10.94 8.75
C ALA A 363 18.75 -11.23 9.18
N ALA A 364 19.29 -12.36 8.73
CA ALA A 364 20.64 -12.81 9.06
C ALA A 364 21.70 -12.19 8.13
N THR A 365 21.70 -10.86 8.05
CA THR A 365 22.67 -10.10 7.26
C THR A 365 23.84 -9.62 8.12
N PRO A 366 25.04 -9.39 7.54
CA PRO A 366 26.17 -8.85 8.27
C PRO A 366 25.82 -7.51 8.93
N THR A 367 26.21 -7.32 10.19
CA THR A 367 26.04 -6.08 10.96
C THR A 367 24.58 -5.67 11.20
N ASN A 368 23.62 -6.59 11.07
CA ASN A 368 22.21 -6.26 11.25
C ASN A 368 21.93 -5.83 12.71
N PRO A 369 21.42 -4.59 12.95
CA PRO A 369 21.16 -4.10 14.30
C PRO A 369 20.07 -4.92 15.02
N GLY A 370 19.17 -5.55 14.26
CA GLY A 370 18.11 -6.43 14.73
C GLY A 370 18.61 -7.62 15.55
N LEU A 371 19.84 -8.10 15.31
CA LEU A 371 20.41 -9.21 16.07
C LEU A 371 20.58 -8.81 17.54
N SER A 372 21.24 -7.68 17.78
CA SER A 372 21.47 -7.15 19.13
C SER A 372 20.15 -6.78 19.83
N ARG A 373 19.20 -6.19 19.09
CA ARG A 373 17.85 -5.88 19.58
C ARG A 373 17.11 -7.14 19.98
N THR A 374 17.21 -8.23 19.21
CA THR A 374 16.56 -9.50 19.54
C THR A 374 17.03 -10.02 20.90
N PHE A 375 18.34 -9.99 21.18
CA PHE A 375 18.86 -10.38 22.51
C PHE A 375 18.35 -9.47 23.63
N GLN A 376 18.34 -8.15 23.41
CA GLN A 376 17.82 -7.18 24.38
C GLN A 376 16.34 -7.40 24.67
N ILE A 377 15.51 -7.53 23.64
CA ILE A 377 14.07 -7.79 23.73
C ILE A 377 13.81 -9.08 24.50
N LYS A 378 14.57 -10.13 24.19
CA LYS A 378 14.47 -11.45 24.83
C LYS A 378 15.02 -11.51 26.26
N ARG A 379 15.81 -10.50 26.67
CA ARG A 379 16.65 -10.54 27.89
C ARG A 379 17.56 -11.77 27.91
N ARG A 380 18.14 -12.11 26.76
CA ARG A 380 18.97 -13.30 26.56
C ARG A 380 20.47 -12.94 26.65
N PRO A 381 21.33 -13.81 27.20
CA PRO A 381 22.77 -13.57 27.20
C PRO A 381 23.34 -13.47 25.77
N ALA A 382 24.22 -12.50 25.54
CA ALA A 382 24.82 -12.22 24.22
C ALA A 382 25.79 -13.30 23.70
N GLY A 383 26.10 -14.34 24.50
CA GLY A 383 27.01 -15.43 24.13
C GLY A 383 26.35 -16.64 23.46
N GLN A 384 25.04 -16.59 23.21
CA GLN A 384 24.31 -17.66 22.51
C GLN A 384 24.04 -17.24 21.07
N THR A 385 23.96 -18.19 20.14
CA THR A 385 23.56 -17.91 18.75
C THR A 385 22.07 -18.13 18.53
N LEU A 386 21.56 -17.56 17.44
CA LEU A 386 20.19 -17.75 16.98
C LEU A 386 20.19 -18.74 15.81
N PRO A 387 19.35 -19.79 15.83
CA PRO A 387 19.10 -20.62 14.65
C PRO A 387 18.66 -19.77 13.45
N TRP A 388 19.09 -20.19 12.26
CA TRP A 388 18.63 -19.62 11.00
C TRP A 388 17.47 -20.42 10.45
N LEU A 389 16.36 -19.73 10.19
CA LEU A 389 15.28 -20.23 9.38
C LEU A 389 15.62 -19.97 7.92
N ILE A 390 15.91 -21.04 7.18
CA ILE A 390 16.31 -21.04 5.77
C ILE A 390 15.09 -21.16 4.85
N ALA A 391 15.24 -20.80 3.59
CA ALA A 391 14.15 -20.76 2.63
C ALA A 391 14.04 -22.03 1.78
N ASN A 392 15.17 -22.69 1.53
CA ASN A 392 15.27 -23.88 0.70
C ASN A 392 16.10 -24.94 1.40
N ASP A 393 15.85 -26.20 1.09
CA ASP A 393 16.61 -27.34 1.61
C ASP A 393 18.09 -27.30 1.19
N SER A 394 18.36 -26.83 -0.03
CA SER A 394 19.72 -26.62 -0.55
C SER A 394 20.57 -25.67 0.30
N ASP A 395 19.94 -24.77 1.07
CA ASP A 395 20.64 -23.81 1.94
C ASP A 395 21.45 -24.52 3.05
N LEU A 396 21.13 -25.78 3.37
CA LEU A 396 21.93 -26.62 4.27
C LEU A 396 23.38 -26.71 3.82
N LEU A 397 23.60 -26.93 2.53
CA LEU A 397 24.94 -27.09 1.94
C LEU A 397 25.58 -25.74 1.60
N VAL A 398 24.80 -24.67 1.53
CA VAL A 398 25.30 -23.30 1.35
C VAL A 398 25.90 -22.77 2.66
N TYR A 399 25.18 -22.94 3.77
CA TYR A 399 25.58 -22.40 5.08
C TYR A 399 26.29 -23.41 5.98
N GLY A 400 26.19 -24.70 5.65
CA GLY A 400 26.94 -25.77 6.30
C GLY A 400 28.24 -26.11 5.56
N ARG A 401 29.28 -26.44 6.32
CA ARG A 401 30.55 -26.97 5.81
C ARG A 401 30.69 -28.44 6.20
N ASP A 402 31.15 -29.27 5.27
CA ASP A 402 31.37 -30.72 5.48
C ASP A 402 30.15 -31.44 6.07
N VAL A 403 28.95 -31.12 5.57
CA VAL A 403 27.69 -31.66 6.11
C VAL A 403 27.59 -33.16 5.81
N PRO A 404 27.51 -34.04 6.82
CA PRO A 404 27.45 -35.48 6.59
C PRO A 404 26.21 -35.90 5.79
N ASP A 405 26.33 -36.95 4.96
CA ASP A 405 25.23 -37.46 4.15
C ASP A 405 24.01 -37.86 4.99
N TRP A 406 24.24 -38.38 6.19
CA TRP A 406 23.17 -38.72 7.12
C TRP A 406 22.42 -37.49 7.66
N ALA A 407 23.10 -36.33 7.79
CA ALA A 407 22.45 -35.08 8.18
C ALA A 407 21.59 -34.52 7.03
N GLN A 408 22.04 -34.71 5.78
CA GLN A 408 21.25 -34.41 4.59
C GLN A 408 20.02 -35.32 4.49
N GLU A 409 20.13 -36.59 4.87
CA GLU A 409 18.98 -37.51 4.92
C GLU A 409 17.96 -37.09 5.98
N LEU A 410 18.41 -36.69 7.18
CA LEU A 410 17.52 -36.11 8.19
C LEU A 410 16.79 -34.86 7.65
N ALA A 411 17.50 -33.97 6.95
CA ALA A 411 16.89 -32.83 6.30
C ALA A 411 15.83 -33.26 5.26
N ARG A 412 16.16 -34.17 4.33
CA ARG A 412 15.21 -34.66 3.33
C ARG A 412 13.93 -35.24 3.93
N ARG A 413 14.04 -35.90 5.08
CA ARG A 413 12.92 -36.60 5.71
C ARG A 413 12.04 -35.69 6.56
N PHE A 414 12.63 -34.74 7.26
CA PHE A 414 11.94 -33.94 8.29
C PHE A 414 11.81 -32.46 7.95
N TRP A 415 12.34 -32.01 6.81
CA TRP A 415 12.13 -30.66 6.29
C TRP A 415 11.21 -30.64 5.06
N PRO A 416 10.38 -29.59 4.90
CA PRO A 416 10.10 -28.51 5.87
C PRO A 416 9.46 -29.05 7.16
N GLY A 417 9.86 -28.52 8.33
CA GLY A 417 9.29 -28.96 9.60
C GLY A 417 10.12 -28.66 10.85
N ALA A 418 9.73 -29.30 11.95
CA ALA A 418 10.21 -29.00 13.30
C ALA A 418 11.54 -29.67 13.67
N LEU A 419 12.45 -29.84 12.70
CA LEU A 419 13.82 -30.29 12.93
C LEU A 419 14.81 -29.12 12.77
N THR A 420 15.79 -29.01 13.67
CA THR A 420 16.91 -28.07 13.57
C THR A 420 18.21 -28.86 13.58
N LEU A 421 19.06 -28.62 12.59
CA LEU A 421 20.35 -29.29 12.43
C LEU A 421 21.47 -28.31 12.76
N VAL A 422 22.36 -28.68 13.68
CA VAL A 422 23.57 -27.92 13.99
C VAL A 422 24.71 -28.48 13.16
N VAL A 423 25.28 -27.67 12.28
CA VAL A 423 26.37 -28.06 11.37
C VAL A 423 27.56 -27.12 11.56
N LYS A 424 28.75 -27.52 11.09
CA LYS A 424 29.88 -26.58 11.00
C LYS A 424 29.50 -25.44 10.05
N ALA A 425 29.75 -24.20 10.45
CA ALA A 425 29.40 -23.05 9.62
C ALA A 425 30.33 -22.94 8.41
N SER A 426 29.77 -22.63 7.24
CA SER A 426 30.54 -22.24 6.06
C SER A 426 31.07 -20.81 6.17
N GLU A 427 31.94 -20.41 5.24
CA GLU A 427 32.50 -19.06 5.21
C GLU A 427 31.46 -17.98 4.88
N LEU A 428 30.29 -18.37 4.35
CA LEU A 428 29.18 -17.47 4.04
C LEU A 428 28.39 -17.04 5.28
N VAL A 429 28.56 -17.74 6.41
CA VAL A 429 27.89 -17.39 7.67
C VAL A 429 28.70 -16.29 8.36
N PRO A 430 28.15 -15.07 8.58
CA PRO A 430 28.88 -14.02 9.25
C PRO A 430 29.24 -14.42 10.68
N ARG A 431 30.42 -14.01 11.15
CA ARG A 431 31.01 -14.46 12.43
C ARG A 431 30.11 -14.24 13.64
N GLU A 432 29.29 -13.19 13.62
CA GLU A 432 28.34 -12.86 14.68
C GLU A 432 27.19 -13.88 14.85
N TYR A 433 26.95 -14.74 13.86
CA TYR A 433 25.96 -15.82 13.93
C TYR A 433 26.58 -17.20 14.21
N VAL A 434 27.91 -17.32 14.12
CA VAL A 434 28.65 -18.57 14.36
C VAL A 434 28.89 -18.75 15.86
N LEU A 435 28.64 -19.95 16.39
CA LEU A 435 28.92 -20.23 17.79
C LEU A 435 30.44 -20.27 18.01
N PRO A 436 31.06 -19.33 18.76
CA PRO A 436 32.51 -19.16 18.73
C PRO A 436 33.31 -20.36 19.23
N VAL A 437 32.73 -21.14 20.15
CA VAL A 437 33.38 -22.29 20.80
C VAL A 437 33.52 -23.47 19.84
N THR A 438 32.48 -23.74 19.05
CA THR A 438 32.37 -24.95 18.20
C THR A 438 32.53 -24.64 16.72
N GLY A 439 32.40 -23.37 16.31
CA GLY A 439 32.38 -22.97 14.90
C GLY A 439 31.13 -23.46 14.16
N THR A 440 30.01 -23.62 14.86
CA THR A 440 28.77 -24.21 14.30
C THR A 440 27.65 -23.18 14.11
N ILE A 441 26.70 -23.52 13.23
CA ILE A 441 25.44 -22.80 12.98
C ILE A 441 24.27 -23.79 13.05
N ALA A 442 23.13 -23.35 13.59
CA ALA A 442 21.91 -24.12 13.62
C ALA A 442 21.00 -23.68 12.46
N LEU A 443 20.57 -24.62 11.62
CA LEU A 443 19.73 -24.38 10.44
C LEU A 443 18.41 -25.13 10.57
N ARG A 444 17.32 -24.55 10.07
CA ARG A 444 16.00 -25.19 9.96
C ARG A 444 15.25 -24.65 8.76
N LEU A 445 14.67 -25.54 7.96
CA LEU A 445 13.66 -25.16 6.96
C LEU A 445 12.27 -25.29 7.62
N PRO A 446 11.63 -24.19 8.05
CA PRO A 446 10.34 -24.26 8.72
C PRO A 446 9.22 -24.58 7.73
N ASP A 447 8.18 -25.27 8.20
CA ASP A 447 6.94 -25.45 7.45
C ASP A 447 6.02 -24.24 7.65
N SER A 448 6.47 -23.10 7.10
CA SER A 448 5.76 -21.82 7.09
C SER A 448 6.10 -21.12 5.78
N ASN A 449 5.11 -21.00 4.88
CA ASN A 449 5.31 -20.35 3.58
C ASN A 449 5.66 -18.88 3.75
N LEU A 450 5.04 -18.19 4.71
CA LEU A 450 5.39 -16.83 5.08
C LEU A 450 6.87 -16.67 5.42
N VAL A 451 7.41 -17.49 6.33
CA VAL A 451 8.82 -17.37 6.74
C VAL A 451 9.76 -17.64 5.56
N ARG A 452 9.46 -18.66 4.75
CA ARG A 452 10.26 -19.00 3.58
C ARG A 452 10.20 -17.89 2.51
N GLN A 453 9.05 -17.29 2.29
CA GLN A 453 8.90 -16.17 1.36
C GLN A 453 9.63 -14.92 1.85
N LEU A 454 9.51 -14.56 3.14
CA LEU A 454 10.27 -13.44 3.72
C LEU A 454 11.78 -13.62 3.56
N ALA A 455 12.30 -14.82 3.86
CA ALA A 455 13.72 -15.12 3.68
C ALA A 455 14.17 -15.02 2.21
N ARG A 456 13.34 -15.46 1.25
CA ARG A 456 13.61 -15.30 -0.19
C ARG A 456 13.59 -13.83 -0.62
N SER A 457 12.60 -13.08 -0.18
CA SER A 457 12.41 -11.67 -0.56
C SER A 457 13.53 -10.78 -0.03
N VAL A 458 13.96 -10.99 1.22
CA VAL A 458 15.11 -10.28 1.80
C VAL A 458 16.45 -10.77 1.23
N GLY A 459 16.48 -11.98 0.65
CA GLY A 459 17.70 -12.59 0.13
C GLY A 459 18.64 -13.14 1.22
N ALA A 460 18.13 -13.38 2.43
CA ALA A 460 18.89 -13.93 3.55
C ALA A 460 18.00 -14.77 4.49
N PRO A 461 18.55 -15.78 5.20
CA PRO A 461 17.83 -16.51 6.24
C PRO A 461 17.37 -15.58 7.38
N LEU A 462 16.42 -16.03 8.19
CA LEU A 462 16.00 -15.28 9.39
C LEU A 462 16.67 -15.85 10.64
N ALA A 463 17.42 -15.03 11.35
CA ALA A 463 18.06 -15.40 12.63
C ALA A 463 17.04 -15.27 13.77
N ILE A 464 16.47 -16.39 14.22
CA ILE A 464 15.26 -16.43 15.05
C ILE A 464 15.46 -17.25 16.33
N THR A 465 14.75 -16.86 17.39
CA THR A 465 14.50 -17.69 18.59
C THR A 465 13.00 -17.72 18.90
N SER A 466 12.55 -18.56 19.82
CA SER A 466 11.13 -18.59 20.21
C SER A 466 10.65 -17.21 20.70
N ALA A 467 9.41 -16.84 20.45
CA ALA A 467 8.82 -15.56 20.82
C ALA A 467 8.32 -15.58 22.28
N ASN A 468 9.22 -15.32 23.22
CA ASN A 468 8.96 -15.30 24.66
C ASN A 468 10.10 -14.60 25.42
N THR A 469 9.85 -14.07 26.60
CA THR A 469 10.92 -13.67 27.51
C THR A 469 11.72 -14.92 27.91
N HIS A 470 13.06 -14.82 27.97
CA HIS A 470 13.92 -15.96 28.29
C HIS A 470 13.46 -16.67 29.58
N GLY A 471 13.25 -17.99 29.50
CA GLY A 471 12.77 -18.82 30.62
C GLY A 471 11.25 -18.95 30.77
N ARG A 472 10.44 -18.30 29.93
CA ARG A 472 8.97 -18.48 29.87
C ARG A 472 8.56 -19.47 28.78
N ASP A 473 7.28 -19.81 28.70
CA ASP A 473 6.74 -20.59 27.58
C ASP A 473 6.74 -19.78 26.28
N ALA A 474 6.94 -20.46 25.15
CA ALA A 474 6.90 -19.84 23.83
C ALA A 474 5.46 -19.54 23.42
N ALA A 475 5.23 -18.42 22.72
CA ALA A 475 3.93 -18.14 22.12
C ALA A 475 3.60 -19.20 21.05
N VAL A 476 2.36 -19.70 21.08
CA VAL A 476 1.86 -20.72 20.16
C VAL A 476 0.75 -20.18 19.26
N ASP A 477 0.40 -18.90 19.38
CA ASP A 477 -0.53 -18.18 18.52
C ASP A 477 -0.22 -16.67 18.61
N GLY A 478 -0.71 -15.86 17.67
CA GLY A 478 -0.42 -14.42 17.65
C GLY A 478 -1.03 -13.67 18.84
N GLY A 479 -2.15 -14.16 19.38
CA GLY A 479 -2.80 -13.62 20.58
C GLY A 479 -2.01 -13.87 21.86
N SER A 480 -1.27 -14.98 21.94
CA SER A 480 -0.43 -15.35 23.09
C SER A 480 0.96 -14.70 23.10
N VAL A 481 1.32 -13.92 22.06
CA VAL A 481 2.56 -13.13 22.07
C VAL A 481 2.49 -12.07 23.17
N GLU A 482 3.47 -12.10 24.08
CA GLU A 482 3.57 -11.17 25.20
C GLU A 482 3.48 -9.72 24.72
N GLU A 483 2.59 -8.94 25.33
CA GLU A 483 2.36 -7.53 24.98
C GLU A 483 3.64 -6.69 24.94
N ARG A 484 4.58 -6.98 25.86
CA ARG A 484 5.90 -6.36 25.90
C ARG A 484 6.69 -6.62 24.63
N LEU A 485 6.64 -7.83 24.08
CA LEU A 485 7.33 -8.15 22.82
C LEU A 485 6.71 -7.37 21.68
N VAL A 486 5.38 -7.37 21.57
CA VAL A 486 4.65 -6.63 20.53
C VAL A 486 5.02 -5.14 20.53
N LYS A 487 5.19 -4.53 21.71
CA LYS A 487 5.65 -3.13 21.84
C LYS A 487 7.06 -2.91 21.30
N MET A 488 7.98 -3.85 21.52
CA MET A 488 9.41 -3.67 21.25
C MET A 488 9.85 -4.10 19.84
N VAL A 489 9.07 -4.94 19.17
CA VAL A 489 9.33 -5.36 17.78
C VAL A 489 8.75 -4.37 16.78
N ASP A 490 9.17 -4.49 15.53
CA ASP A 490 8.73 -3.63 14.42
C ASP A 490 7.50 -4.21 13.74
N LEU A 491 7.36 -5.54 13.72
CA LEU A 491 6.20 -6.22 13.16
C LEU A 491 5.93 -7.56 13.88
N VAL A 492 4.67 -7.97 13.91
CA VAL A 492 4.18 -9.26 14.40
C VAL A 492 3.26 -9.82 13.35
N PHE A 493 3.54 -11.00 12.85
CA PHE A 493 2.62 -11.73 11.98
C PHE A 493 1.78 -12.64 12.84
N ASP A 494 0.46 -12.44 12.84
CA ASP A 494 -0.51 -13.34 13.48
C ASP A 494 -1.02 -14.34 12.43
N GLY A 495 -0.44 -15.53 12.47
CA GLY A 495 -0.80 -16.69 11.64
C GLY A 495 -1.80 -17.65 12.28
N GLY A 496 -2.45 -17.26 13.38
CA GLY A 496 -3.24 -18.17 14.20
C GLY A 496 -2.38 -19.17 14.98
N ALA A 497 -2.97 -20.28 15.41
CA ALA A 497 -2.27 -21.28 16.21
C ALA A 497 -1.17 -22.01 15.42
N ALA A 498 0.00 -22.15 16.04
CA ALA A 498 1.10 -22.96 15.54
C ALA A 498 0.66 -24.44 15.53
N PRO A 499 0.69 -25.13 14.37
CA PRO A 499 0.15 -26.47 14.22
C PRO A 499 0.68 -27.50 15.24
N VAL A 500 1.98 -27.46 15.55
CA VAL A 500 2.61 -28.41 16.46
C VAL A 500 2.61 -27.92 17.91
N ALA A 501 2.70 -26.61 18.14
CA ALA A 501 2.74 -25.97 19.46
C ALA A 501 3.86 -26.48 20.41
N VAL A 502 4.88 -27.16 19.87
CA VAL A 502 6.03 -27.70 20.59
C VAL A 502 7.31 -27.24 19.90
N ASN A 503 8.34 -26.92 20.69
CA ASN A 503 9.64 -26.51 20.19
C ASN A 503 10.26 -27.55 19.22
N SER A 504 11.07 -27.10 18.26
CA SER A 504 11.78 -28.01 17.35
C SER A 504 12.77 -28.93 18.06
N THR A 505 12.93 -30.13 17.53
CA THR A 505 14.02 -31.04 17.92
C THR A 505 15.34 -30.49 17.36
N ILE A 506 16.40 -30.50 18.17
CA ILE A 506 17.74 -30.01 17.78
C ILE A 506 18.72 -31.18 17.79
N VAL A 507 19.35 -31.41 16.64
CA VAL A 507 20.36 -32.47 16.45
C VAL A 507 21.69 -31.82 16.09
N ASP A 508 22.75 -32.16 16.82
CA ASP A 508 24.12 -31.82 16.47
C ASP A 508 24.66 -32.79 15.42
N CYS A 509 25.06 -32.21 14.29
CA CYS A 509 25.63 -32.87 13.13
C CYS A 509 27.07 -32.45 12.86
N SER A 510 27.74 -31.81 13.81
CA SER A 510 29.12 -31.34 13.65
C SER A 510 30.19 -32.40 13.97
N GLY A 511 29.81 -33.48 14.67
CA GLY A 511 30.66 -34.62 15.00
C GLY A 511 30.47 -35.84 14.08
N ASP A 512 31.09 -36.96 14.45
CA ASP A 512 31.06 -38.21 13.67
C ASP A 512 29.71 -38.95 13.73
N ALA A 513 28.88 -38.62 14.73
CA ALA A 513 27.57 -39.22 14.95
C ALA A 513 26.55 -38.15 15.41
N PRO A 514 25.24 -38.34 15.12
CA PRO A 514 24.18 -37.46 15.58
C PRO A 514 24.09 -37.43 17.11
N ALA A 515 24.02 -36.23 17.69
CA ALA A 515 23.74 -36.04 19.11
C ALA A 515 22.48 -35.17 19.31
N ILE A 516 21.52 -35.64 20.09
CA ILE A 516 20.32 -34.87 20.40
C ILE A 516 20.68 -33.80 21.45
N LEU A 517 20.62 -32.53 21.06
CA LEU A 517 20.84 -31.40 21.97
C LEU A 517 19.57 -30.99 22.70
N ARG A 518 18.42 -31.18 22.04
CA ARG A 518 17.09 -30.95 22.61
C ARG A 518 16.08 -31.83 21.89
N GLU A 519 15.36 -32.66 22.64
CA GLU A 519 14.16 -33.31 22.14
C GLU A 519 12.99 -32.31 22.13
N GLY A 520 12.23 -32.30 21.03
CA GLY A 520 11.09 -31.41 20.82
C GLY A 520 9.97 -32.15 20.08
N ALA A 521 9.42 -31.52 19.05
CA ALA A 521 8.32 -32.06 18.25
C ALA A 521 8.58 -33.42 17.60
N ILE A 522 9.84 -33.73 17.28
CA ILE A 522 10.25 -35.01 16.67
C ILE A 522 10.96 -35.84 17.74
N PRO A 523 10.42 -36.99 18.16
CA PRO A 523 11.05 -37.83 19.17
C PRO A 523 12.43 -38.33 18.74
N SER A 524 13.37 -38.47 19.69
CA SER A 524 14.73 -38.95 19.38
C SER A 524 14.73 -40.32 18.70
N GLU A 525 13.81 -41.20 19.07
CA GLU A 525 13.66 -42.53 18.47
C GLU A 525 13.41 -42.46 16.95
N GLU A 526 12.60 -41.50 16.51
CA GLU A 526 12.27 -41.30 15.10
C GLU A 526 13.49 -40.80 14.31
N ILE A 527 14.27 -39.89 14.91
CA ILE A 527 15.54 -39.42 14.35
C ILE A 527 16.51 -40.59 14.14
N PHE A 528 16.73 -41.41 15.17
CA PHE A 528 17.65 -42.55 15.05
C PHE A 528 17.09 -43.68 14.17
N SER A 529 15.78 -43.83 14.07
CA SER A 529 15.16 -44.77 13.13
C SER A 529 15.39 -44.33 11.68
N ALA A 530 15.39 -43.03 11.40
CA ALA A 530 15.61 -42.51 10.06
C ALA A 530 17.02 -42.78 9.52
N LEU A 531 18.00 -43.00 10.40
CA LEU A 531 19.40 -43.24 10.05
C LEU A 531 19.78 -44.72 9.97
N ARG A 532 18.83 -45.63 10.27
CA ARG A 532 19.02 -47.08 10.24
C ARG A 532 18.52 -47.75 8.95
N GLY A 533 17.77 -47.01 8.13
CA GLY A 533 17.38 -47.40 6.77
C GLY A 533 18.31 -46.78 5.76
#